data_AF-A0A4D7AT35-F1
#
_entry.id   AF-A0A4D7AT35-F1
#
_cell.length_a   1.000
_cell.length_b   1.000
_cell.length_c   1.000
_cell.angle_alpha   90.00
_cell.angle_beta   90.00
_cell.angle_gamma   90.00
#
_symmetry.space_group_name_H-M   'P 1'
#
loop_
_entity.id
_entity.type
_entity.pdbx_description
1 polymer ?
#
loop_
_entity_poly.entity_id
_entity_poly.type
_entity_poly.pdbx_seq_one_letter_code
_entity_poly.pdbx_strand_id
1 'polypeptide(L)' 'MVSWVRIYPHGFGSNLTVFTVTTPDRIPEKAVSNWENSPGHLATMIDPNCDTVGVGVTIDNGRAFCYMFVGNPTAHNPYA' A
#
# COMPACT_ATOMS: atom_id res chain seq x y z
N MET A 1 -23.62 8.55 2.67
CA MET A 1 -22.74 9.15 3.68
C MET A 1 -21.40 8.45 3.57
N VAL A 2 -20.44 9.05 2.85
CA VAL A 2 -19.12 8.42 2.62
C VAL A 2 -18.24 8.84 3.79
N SER A 3 -17.99 7.91 4.70
CA SER A 3 -17.06 8.13 5.82
C SER A 3 -15.66 8.30 5.23
N TRP A 4 -15.13 9.52 5.29
CA TRP A 4 -13.71 9.78 5.10
C TRP A 4 -12.93 8.83 6.01
N VAL A 5 -12.18 7.90 5.42
CA VAL A 5 -11.17 7.14 6.16
C VAL A 5 -10.27 8.19 6.79
N ARG A 6 -10.29 8.21 8.12
CA ARG A 6 -9.47 9.08 8.97
C ARG A 6 -8.02 8.63 8.74
N ILE A 7 -7.39 9.12 7.67
CA ILE A 7 -6.01 8.78 7.34
C ILE A 7 -5.18 9.19 8.56
N TYR A 8 -4.48 8.20 9.10
CA TYR A 8 -3.82 8.16 10.40
C TYR A 8 -3.17 9.50 10.77
N PRO A 9 -3.37 10.01 12.01
CA PRO A 9 -2.79 11.28 12.45
C PRO A 9 -1.27 11.40 12.24
N HIS A 10 -0.55 10.27 12.12
CA HIS A 10 0.90 10.15 11.94
C HIS A 10 1.43 9.87 10.55
N GLY A 11 0.54 9.82 9.56
CA GLY A 11 0.91 9.26 8.28
C GLY A 11 0.86 7.74 8.29
N PHE A 12 1.10 7.22 7.10
CA PHE A 12 0.95 5.82 6.73
C PHE A 12 2.15 5.45 5.88
N GLY A 13 2.58 4.20 5.98
CA GLY A 13 3.49 3.63 5.00
C GLY A 13 2.74 3.41 3.69
N SER A 14 3.36 3.71 2.56
CA SER A 14 2.77 3.47 1.24
C SER A 14 3.74 2.84 0.28
N ASN A 15 3.29 1.80 -0.43
CA ASN A 15 4.00 1.21 -1.53
C ASN A 15 3.20 1.37 -2.82
N LEU A 16 3.91 1.71 -3.90
CA LEU A 16 3.37 1.76 -5.26
C LEU A 16 4.26 0.92 -6.18
N THR A 17 3.63 0.07 -6.99
CA THR A 17 4.30 -0.56 -8.12
C THR A 17 3.41 -0.49 -9.34
N VAL A 18 4.03 -0.24 -10.50
CA VAL A 18 3.34 -0.09 -11.77
C VAL A 18 4.01 -1.00 -12.79
N PHE A 19 3.23 -1.82 -13.47
CA PHE A 19 3.74 -2.74 -14.49
C PHE A 19 2.70 -3.03 -15.56
N THR A 20 3.16 -3.46 -16.74
CA THR A 20 2.28 -3.89 -17.83
C THR A 20 1.55 -5.18 -17.45
N VAL A 21 0.24 -5.22 -17.67
CA VAL A 21 -0.59 -6.39 -17.38
C VAL A 21 -0.32 -7.48 -18.42
N THR A 22 0.24 -8.60 -17.95
CA THR A 22 0.43 -9.81 -18.76
C THR A 22 -0.55 -10.92 -18.37
N THR A 23 -0.86 -11.02 -17.07
CA THR A 23 -1.74 -12.01 -16.46
C THR A 23 -2.60 -11.31 -15.40
N PRO A 24 -3.85 -10.90 -15.74
CA PRO A 24 -4.68 -10.08 -14.85
C PRO A 24 -4.92 -10.70 -13.47
N ASP A 25 -5.04 -12.02 -13.40
CA ASP A 25 -5.25 -12.82 -12.19
C ASP A 25 -4.01 -12.83 -11.26
N ARG A 26 -2.81 -12.55 -11.79
CA ARG A 26 -1.54 -12.55 -11.03
C ARG A 26 -1.02 -11.16 -10.70
N ILE A 27 -1.80 -10.12 -10.95
CA ILE A 27 -1.44 -8.74 -10.60
C ILE A 27 -1.08 -8.61 -9.10
N PRO A 28 -1.87 -9.14 -8.13
CA PRO A 28 -1.53 -9.01 -6.71
C PRO A 28 -0.21 -9.70 -6.35
N GLU A 29 0.02 -10.90 -6.87
CA GLU A 29 1.25 -11.66 -6.63
C GLU A 29 2.48 -10.91 -7.17
N LYS A 30 2.38 -10.38 -8.39
CA LYS A 30 3.45 -9.60 -9.00
C LYS A 30 3.71 -8.31 -8.22
N ALA A 31 2.67 -7.66 -7.71
CA ALA A 31 2.81 -6.44 -6.92
C ALA A 31 3.57 -6.69 -5.62
N VAL A 32 3.17 -7.72 -4.86
CA VAL A 32 3.83 -8.14 -3.61
C VAL A 32 5.30 -8.50 -3.88
N SER A 33 5.56 -9.31 -4.91
CA SER A 33 6.93 -9.69 -5.28
C SER A 33 7.80 -8.48 -5.61
N ASN A 34 7.27 -7.47 -6.30
CA ASN A 34 8.03 -6.25 -6.59
C ASN A 34 8.35 -5.45 -5.32
N TRP A 35 7.46 -5.43 -4.33
CA TRP A 35 7.68 -4.76 -3.04
C TRP A 35 8.68 -5.52 -2.16
N GLU A 36 8.57 -6.84 -2.07
CA GLU A 36 9.52 -7.68 -1.34
C GLU A 36 10.96 -7.52 -1.84
N ASN A 37 11.13 -7.35 -3.16
CA ASN A 37 12.43 -7.19 -3.80
C ASN A 37 13.00 -5.75 -3.72
N SER A 38 12.36 -4.85 -2.96
CA SER A 38 12.83 -3.48 -2.75
C SER A 38 12.95 -3.21 -1.25
N PRO A 39 14.16 -2.96 -0.71
CA PRO A 39 14.34 -2.80 0.74
C PRO A 39 13.44 -1.74 1.39
N GLY A 40 13.19 -0.62 0.71
CA GLY A 40 12.30 0.42 1.20
C GLY A 40 10.83 -0.01 1.22
N HIS A 41 10.36 -0.67 0.16
CA HIS A 41 9.00 -1.19 0.13
C HIS A 41 8.81 -2.33 1.14
N LEU A 42 9.79 -3.22 1.29
CA LEU A 42 9.76 -4.29 2.27
C LEU A 42 9.70 -3.73 3.69
N ALA A 43 10.52 -2.72 4.02
CA ALA A 43 10.49 -2.06 5.32
C ALA A 43 9.10 -1.50 5.64
N THR A 44 8.42 -0.91 4.66
CA THR A 44 7.02 -0.49 4.79
C THR A 44 6.08 -1.67 5.06
N MET A 45 6.23 -2.79 4.34
CA MET A 45 5.34 -3.96 4.49
C MET A 45 5.41 -4.60 5.88
N ILE A 46 6.59 -4.57 6.51
CA ILE A 46 6.87 -5.27 7.77
C ILE A 46 6.98 -4.32 8.96
N ASP A 47 6.54 -3.06 8.83
CA ASP A 47 6.59 -2.10 9.93
C ASP A 47 5.81 -2.62 11.13
N PRO A 48 6.48 -2.99 12.24
CA PRO A 48 5.82 -3.59 13.39
C PRO A 48 4.89 -2.62 14.13
N ASN A 49 4.97 -1.32 13.84
CA ASN A 49 4.10 -0.32 14.44
C ASN A 49 2.75 -0.22 13.74
N CYS A 50 2.60 -0.78 12.54
CA CYS A 50 1.37 -0.77 11.76
C CYS A 50 0.59 -2.08 11.95
N ASP A 51 -0.70 -1.99 12.26
CA ASP A 51 -1.62 -3.12 12.50
C ASP A 51 -2.80 -3.15 11.53
N THR A 52 -2.88 -2.18 10.62
CA THR A 52 -3.94 -2.07 9.62
C THR A 52 -3.35 -1.92 8.23
N VAL A 53 -4.01 -2.52 7.24
CA VAL A 53 -3.59 -2.53 5.83
C VAL A 53 -4.76 -2.23 4.90
N GLY A 54 -4.50 -1.44 3.87
CA GLY A 54 -5.41 -1.19 2.75
C GLY A 54 -4.70 -1.41 1.43
N VAL A 55 -5.34 -2.11 0.50
CA VAL A 55 -4.77 -2.39 -0.83
C VAL A 55 -5.73 -1.99 -1.93
N GLY A 56 -5.19 -1.59 -3.08
CA GLY A 56 -5.98 -1.21 -4.25
C GLY A 56 -5.22 -1.46 -5.53
N VAL A 57 -5.95 -1.90 -6.56
CA VAL A 57 -5.42 -2.06 -7.91
C VAL A 57 -6.32 -1.28 -8.85
N THR A 58 -5.72 -0.45 -9.70
CA THR A 58 -6.40 0.11 -10.87
C THR A 58 -5.65 -0.28 -12.12
N ILE A 59 -6.38 -0.54 -13.20
CA ILE A 59 -5.79 -0.84 -14.50
C ILE A 59 -6.16 0.30 -15.44
N ASP A 60 -5.14 0.94 -16.01
CA ASP A 60 -5.31 1.97 -17.03
C ASP A 60 -4.33 1.72 -18.17
N ASN A 61 -4.80 1.81 -19.41
CA ASN A 61 -4.00 1.61 -20.63
C ASN A 61 -3.10 0.35 -20.59
N GLY A 62 -3.66 -0.78 -20.11
CA GLY A 62 -2.94 -2.05 -20.03
C GLY A 62 -1.85 -2.12 -18.95
N ARG A 63 -1.81 -1.14 -18.03
CA ARG A 63 -0.87 -1.09 -16.90
C ARG A 63 -1.64 -1.24 -15.60
N ALA A 64 -1.14 -2.09 -14.70
CA ALA A 64 -1.64 -2.18 -13.34
C ALA A 64 -0.90 -1.18 -12.46
N PHE A 65 -1.65 -0.41 -11.69
CA PHE A 65 -1.16 0.46 -10.62
C PHE A 65 -1.62 -0.17 -9.32
N CYS A 66 -0.68 -0.72 -8.56
CA CYS A 66 -0.96 -1.42 -7.32
C CYS A 66 -0.48 -0.55 -6.15
N TYR A 67 -1.37 -0.30 -5.22
CA TYR A 67 -1.11 0.45 -3.99
C TYR A 67 -1.29 -0.45 -2.77
N MET A 68 -0.42 -0.28 -1.81
CA MET A 68 -0.59 -0.77 -0.44
C MET A 68 -0.33 0.37 0.52
N PHE A 69 -1.20 0.48 1.52
CA PHE A 69 -1.08 1.42 2.63
C PHE A 69 -1.07 0.64 3.93
N VAL A 70 -0.18 0.98 4.84
CA VAL A 70 -0.13 0.44 6.20
C VAL A 70 -0.19 1.58 7.20
N GLY A 71 -0.85 1.37 8.33
CA GLY A 71 -0.94 2.39 9.37
C GLY A 71 -1.30 1.83 10.73
N ASN A 72 -1.29 2.72 11.72
CA ASN A 72 -1.70 2.45 13.10
C ASN A 72 -2.83 3.40 13.49
N PRO A 73 -4.08 2.91 13.66
CA PRO A 73 -5.27 3.74 13.91
C PRO A 73 -5.23 4.43 15.27
N THR A 74 -4.37 3.96 16.18
CA THR A 74 -4.25 4.45 17.56
C THR A 74 -3.09 5.41 17.76
N ALA A 75 -2.24 5.58 16.76
CA ALA A 75 -1.08 6.43 16.88
C ALA A 75 -1.52 7.92 16.99
N HIS A 76 -0.98 8.66 17.97
CA HIS A 76 -1.06 10.14 18.11
C HIS A 76 0.17 10.97 17.68
N ASN A 77 0.07 11.73 16.58
CA ASN A 77 1.20 12.49 16.02
C ASN A 77 1.60 13.63 16.94
N PRO A 78 2.85 13.65 17.46
CA PRO A 78 3.30 14.73 18.33
C PRO A 78 3.42 16.08 17.60
N TYR A 79 3.29 16.09 16.27
CA TYR A 79 3.36 17.27 15.41
C TYR A 79 2.05 17.58 14.66
N ALA A 80 0.93 16.89 14.97
CA ALA A 80 -0.40 17.18 14.40
C ALA A 80 -1.22 18.15 15.26
#